data_AF-A0A4Y4XI14-F1
#
_entry.id   AF-A0A4Y4XI14-F1
#
_cell.length_a   1.000
_cell.length_b   1.000
_cell.length_c   1.000
_cell.angle_alpha   90.00
_cell.angle_beta   90.00
_cell.angle_gamma   90.00
#
_symmetry.space_group_name_H-M   'P 1'
#
loop_
_entity.id
_entity.type
_entity.pdbx_description
1 polymer ?
#
loop_
_entity_poly.entity_id
_entity_poly.type
_entity_poly.pdbx_seq_one_letter_code
_entity_poly.pdbx_strand_id
1 'polypeptide(L)'
;MLKPMYYEFFFIFPKERELFESFLLDATHLALEESSLDNLKAFDDKETIDFISQSNWRYFATHDPLKKDLKEKPPHLKNFVILRSEENLNDSLIPALEAFCLNLKQNLQSEFDFFYLSRNLASKDWLEAYKQAILPVQCAKFYIHPSWHQKPSHVVTND
;
A
#
# COMPACT_ATOMS: atom_id res chain seq x y z
N MET A 1 4.22 15.75 -20.47
CA MET A 1 3.88 15.76 -19.03
C MET A 1 4.28 14.41 -18.45
N LEU A 2 5.03 14.39 -17.34
CA LEU A 2 5.32 13.15 -16.60
C LEU A 2 4.00 12.62 -16.02
N LYS A 3 3.79 11.29 -16.08
CA LYS A 3 2.65 10.68 -15.39
C LYS A 3 2.80 10.93 -13.89
N PRO A 4 1.74 11.30 -13.16
CA PRO A 4 1.79 11.38 -11.70
C PRO A 4 2.25 10.02 -11.15
N MET A 5 3.09 10.04 -10.13
CA MET A 5 3.62 8.85 -9.47
C MET A 5 3.23 8.89 -8.00
N TYR A 6 3.20 7.72 -7.36
CA TYR A 6 3.02 7.59 -5.92
C TYR A 6 3.99 6.55 -5.38
N TYR A 7 4.20 6.59 -4.07
CA TYR A 7 5.06 5.69 -3.32
C TYR A 7 4.22 4.76 -2.46
N GLU A 8 4.61 3.50 -2.44
CA GLU A 8 4.11 2.49 -1.52
C GLU A 8 5.22 2.10 -0.56
N PHE A 9 4.90 2.10 0.72
CA PHE A 9 5.76 1.65 1.80
C PHE A 9 5.09 0.46 2.47
N PHE A 10 5.83 -0.62 2.63
CA PHE A 10 5.40 -1.84 3.28
C PHE A 10 6.19 -1.98 4.58
N PHE A 11 5.50 -2.26 5.68
CA PHE A 11 6.11 -2.43 6.99
C PHE A 11 5.67 -3.74 7.64
N ILE A 12 6.60 -4.40 8.31
CA ILE A 12 6.33 -5.54 9.18
C ILE A 12 6.91 -5.19 10.55
N PHE A 13 6.03 -5.16 11.55
CA PHE A 13 6.37 -4.92 12.94
C PHE A 13 6.23 -6.23 13.74
N PRO A 14 7.34 -6.91 14.09
CA PRO A 14 7.29 -8.17 14.83
C PRO A 14 6.71 -8.04 16.25
N LYS A 15 6.83 -6.85 16.86
CA LYS A 15 6.36 -6.55 18.21
C LYS A 15 5.64 -5.20 18.25
N GLU A 16 4.72 -5.05 19.21
CA GLU A 16 4.04 -3.77 19.53
C GLU A 16 3.49 -3.03 18.30
N ARG A 17 2.90 -3.79 17.36
CA ARG A 17 2.42 -3.30 16.06
C ARG A 17 1.54 -2.05 16.16
N GLU A 18 0.58 -2.05 17.09
CA GLU A 18 -0.37 -0.94 17.27
C GLU A 18 0.33 0.38 17.60
N LEU A 19 1.42 0.32 18.37
CA LEU A 19 2.22 1.49 18.74
C LEU A 19 2.99 2.05 17.55
N PHE A 20 3.47 1.19 16.65
CA PHE A 20 4.07 1.62 15.40
C PHE A 20 3.03 2.20 14.43
N GLU A 21 1.85 1.60 14.33
CA GLU A 21 0.76 2.12 13.51
C GLU A 21 0.30 3.51 13.99
N SER A 22 0.16 3.70 15.31
CA SER A 22 -0.12 5.02 15.89
C SER A 22 0.96 6.04 15.50
N PHE A 23 2.24 5.66 15.62
CA PHE A 23 3.34 6.53 15.21
C PHE A 23 3.27 6.88 13.72
N LEU A 24 3.00 5.91 12.84
CA LEU A 24 2.88 6.16 11.40
C LEU A 24 1.72 7.11 11.09
N LEU A 25 0.56 6.94 11.73
CA LEU A 25 -0.60 7.83 11.58
C LEU A 25 -0.27 9.25 12.03
N ASP A 26 0.39 9.40 13.17
CA ASP A 26 0.75 10.71 13.72
C ASP A 26 1.83 11.41 12.90
N ALA A 27 2.81 10.65 12.40
CA ALA A 27 3.95 11.20 11.66
C ALA A 27 3.60 11.57 10.21
N THR A 28 2.63 10.87 9.60
CA THR A 28 2.34 11.02 8.16
C THR A 28 0.98 11.62 7.88
N HIS A 29 0.01 11.48 8.80
CA HIS A 29 -1.40 11.79 8.57
C HIS A 29 -2.01 11.06 7.35
N LEU A 30 -1.40 9.96 6.91
CA LEU A 30 -1.86 9.13 5.81
C LEU A 30 -2.64 7.93 6.33
N ALA A 31 -3.52 7.39 5.48
CA ALA A 31 -4.22 6.15 5.78
C ALA A 31 -3.25 4.96 5.80
N LEU A 32 -3.47 4.05 6.75
CA LEU A 32 -2.81 2.76 6.81
C LEU A 32 -3.74 1.67 6.29
N GLU A 33 -3.24 0.81 5.42
CA GLU A 33 -3.91 -0.41 5.02
C GLU A 33 -3.24 -1.60 5.70
N GLU A 34 -4.04 -2.45 6.34
CA GLU A 34 -3.59 -3.75 6.80
C GLU A 34 -3.80 -4.80 5.72
N SER A 35 -2.76 -5.55 5.38
CA SER A 35 -2.86 -6.58 4.36
C SER A 35 -2.04 -7.82 4.69
N SER A 36 -2.26 -8.87 3.91
CA SER A 36 -1.64 -10.18 4.05
C SER A 36 -1.45 -10.80 2.67
N LEU A 37 -0.54 -11.78 2.56
CA LEU A 37 -0.40 -12.53 1.31
C LEU A 37 -1.70 -13.23 0.90
N ASP A 38 -2.54 -13.65 1.86
CA ASP A 38 -3.80 -14.31 1.57
C ASP A 38 -4.87 -13.31 1.10
N ASN A 39 -4.89 -12.10 1.66
CA ASN A 39 -5.73 -11.00 1.17
C ASN A 39 -5.36 -10.66 -0.28
N LEU A 40 -4.07 -10.46 -0.57
CA LEU A 40 -3.62 -10.14 -1.94
C LEU A 40 -4.00 -11.25 -2.94
N LYS A 41 -3.87 -12.53 -2.56
CA LYS A 41 -4.30 -13.66 -3.41
C LYS A 41 -5.81 -13.65 -3.65
N ALA A 42 -6.60 -13.30 -2.65
CA ALA A 42 -8.06 -13.25 -2.77
C ALA A 42 -8.52 -12.20 -3.80
N PHE A 43 -7.74 -11.12 -3.99
CA PHE A 43 -7.99 -10.07 -4.97
C PHE A 43 -7.20 -10.23 -6.29
N ASP A 44 -6.52 -11.37 -6.49
CA ASP A 44 -5.66 -11.65 -7.64
C ASP A 44 -4.56 -10.58 -7.90
N ASP A 45 -4.06 -9.94 -6.84
CA ASP A 45 -3.00 -8.92 -6.95
C ASP A 45 -1.61 -9.54 -7.11
N LYS A 46 -1.38 -10.13 -8.28
CA LYS A 46 -0.11 -10.78 -8.64
C LYS A 46 1.06 -9.80 -8.65
N GLU A 47 0.83 -8.55 -9.06
CA GLU A 47 1.87 -7.52 -9.16
C GLU A 47 2.48 -7.23 -7.79
N THR A 48 1.65 -7.04 -6.76
CA THR A 48 2.11 -6.80 -5.40
C THR A 48 2.71 -8.06 -4.77
N ILE A 49 2.11 -9.23 -5.00
CA ILE A 49 2.65 -10.51 -4.50
C ILE A 49 4.06 -10.77 -5.05
N ASP A 50 4.25 -10.62 -6.37
CA ASP A 50 5.54 -10.84 -7.02
C ASP A 50 6.57 -9.84 -6.52
N PHE A 51 6.19 -8.55 -6.41
CA PHE A 51 7.06 -7.52 -5.86
C PHE A 51 7.53 -7.86 -4.45
N ILE A 52 6.62 -8.17 -3.53
CA ILE A 52 6.95 -8.48 -2.13
C ILE A 52 7.82 -9.74 -2.02
N SER A 53 7.52 -10.76 -2.83
CA SER A 53 8.20 -12.06 -2.78
C SER A 53 9.61 -12.02 -3.36
N GLN A 54 9.84 -11.20 -4.38
CA GLN A 54 11.13 -11.07 -5.06
C GLN A 54 12.02 -9.97 -4.47
N SER A 55 11.42 -9.03 -3.72
CA SER A 55 12.14 -7.91 -3.15
C SER A 55 12.97 -8.29 -1.94
N ASN A 56 14.08 -7.57 -1.79
CA ASN A 56 14.89 -7.64 -0.58
C ASN A 56 14.36 -6.62 0.43
N TRP A 57 13.86 -7.12 1.56
CA TRP A 57 13.39 -6.26 2.64
C TRP A 57 14.57 -5.69 3.39
N ARG A 58 14.46 -4.41 3.76
CA ARG A 58 15.42 -3.79 4.67
C ARG A 58 14.99 -4.08 6.10
N TYR A 59 15.96 -4.31 6.96
CA TYR A 59 15.75 -4.60 8.37
C TYR A 59 16.44 -3.57 9.25
N PHE A 60 15.75 -3.18 10.32
CA PHE A 60 16.31 -2.38 11.41
C PHE A 60 16.05 -3.08 12.73
N ALA A 61 17.07 -3.12 13.60
CA ALA A 61 16.96 -3.63 14.95
C ALA A 61 17.74 -2.78 15.95
N THR A 62 17.15 -2.58 17.13
CA THR A 62 17.75 -1.78 18.20
C THR A 62 18.90 -2.47 18.94
N HIS A 63 19.05 -3.80 18.83
CA HIS A 63 20.13 -4.55 19.47
C HIS A 63 21.42 -4.61 18.65
N ASP A 64 21.34 -4.36 17.34
CA ASP A 64 22.50 -4.32 16.43
C ASP A 64 22.40 -3.11 15.47
N PRO A 65 22.60 -1.88 15.97
CA PRO A 65 22.44 -0.65 15.17
C PRO A 65 23.44 -0.53 14.02
N LEU A 66 24.46 -1.37 13.97
CA LEU A 66 25.47 -1.41 12.90
C LEU A 66 25.01 -2.27 11.72
N LYS A 67 23.95 -3.08 11.88
CA LYS A 67 23.28 -3.82 10.80
C LYS A 67 22.09 -3.07 10.19
N LYS A 68 22.15 -1.74 10.18
CA LYS A 68 21.21 -0.93 9.40
C LYS A 68 21.31 -1.33 7.92
N ASP A 69 20.15 -1.49 7.29
CA ASP A 69 20.01 -1.80 5.87
C ASP A 69 20.49 -3.19 5.42
N LEU A 70 20.51 -4.18 6.32
CA LEU A 70 20.62 -5.55 5.86
C LEU A 70 19.38 -5.94 5.06
N LYS A 71 19.65 -6.55 3.90
CA LYS A 71 18.67 -7.16 3.03
C LYS A 71 18.34 -8.54 3.58
N GLU A 72 17.24 -8.65 4.31
CA GLU A 72 16.80 -9.90 4.93
C GLU A 72 15.47 -10.37 4.36
N LYS A 73 15.17 -11.66 4.49
CA LYS A 73 13.82 -12.16 4.26
C LYS A 73 13.08 -12.10 5.58
N PRO A 74 11.92 -11.42 5.66
CA PRO A 74 11.16 -11.35 6.89
C PRO A 74 10.72 -12.77 7.30
N PRO A 75 10.79 -13.10 8.61
CA PRO A 75 10.54 -14.46 9.10
C PRO A 75 9.11 -14.95 8.80
N HIS A 76 8.13 -14.04 8.81
CA HIS A 76 6.73 -14.33 8.49
C HIS A 76 6.09 -13.18 7.70
N LEU A 77 5.89 -13.35 6.40
CA LEU A 77 5.10 -12.44 5.53
C LEU A 77 3.59 -12.61 5.73
N LYS A 78 3.13 -12.85 6.96
CA LYS A 78 1.70 -13.11 7.21
C LYS A 78 0.92 -11.81 7.12
N ASN A 79 1.27 -10.80 7.91
CA ASN A 79 0.60 -9.51 7.95
C ASN A 79 1.63 -8.39 7.78
N PHE A 80 1.26 -7.36 7.04
CA PHE A 80 2.06 -6.16 6.84
C PHE A 80 1.16 -4.94 6.70
N VAL A 81 1.71 -3.78 7.00
CA VAL A 81 1.06 -2.48 6.85
C VAL A 81 1.52 -1.85 5.55
N ILE A 82 0.59 -1.34 4.76
CA ILE A 82 0.87 -0.56 3.55
C ILE A 82 0.50 0.89 3.82
N LEU A 83 1.44 1.79 3.54
CA LEU A 83 1.25 3.23 3.54
C LEU A 83 1.51 3.76 2.14
N ARG A 84 0.59 4.59 1.62
CA ARG A 84 0.68 5.19 0.28
C ARG A 84 0.80 6.69 0.38
N SER A 85 1.74 7.26 -0.36
CA SER A 85 2.07 8.69 -0.34
C SER A 85 2.34 9.20 -1.75
N GLU A 86 1.95 10.43 -2.06
CA GLU A 86 2.39 11.11 -3.29
C GLU A 86 3.87 11.54 -3.20
N GLU A 87 4.38 11.72 -1.98
CA GLU A 87 5.75 12.15 -1.69
C GLU A 87 6.63 10.96 -1.29
N ASN A 88 7.94 11.06 -1.58
CA ASN A 88 8.92 10.09 -1.12
C ASN A 88 9.25 10.33 0.36
N LEU A 89 8.76 9.45 1.23
CA LEU A 89 8.98 9.53 2.67
C LEU A 89 10.21 8.76 3.16
N ASN A 90 11.03 8.18 2.28
CA ASN A 90 12.20 7.39 2.71
C ASN A 90 13.17 8.20 3.58
N ASP A 91 13.41 9.47 3.22
CA ASP A 91 14.41 10.31 3.88
C ASP A 91 13.91 10.95 5.19
N SER A 92 12.59 10.92 5.44
CA SER A 92 11.97 11.51 6.63
C SER A 92 11.39 10.45 7.57
N LEU A 93 10.57 9.54 7.05
CA LEU A 93 9.82 8.55 7.83
C LEU A 93 10.71 7.46 8.40
N ILE A 94 11.64 6.92 7.60
CA ILE A 94 12.50 5.82 8.06
C ILE A 94 13.42 6.28 9.21
N PRO A 95 14.16 7.41 9.11
CA PRO A 95 14.95 7.90 10.24
C PRO A 95 14.11 8.22 11.48
N ALA A 96 12.90 8.77 11.30
CA ALA A 96 11.99 9.05 12.41
C ALA A 96 11.54 7.76 13.11
N LEU A 97 11.25 6.70 12.35
CA LEU A 97 10.87 5.38 12.86
C LEU A 97 12.03 4.68 13.60
N GLU A 98 13.25 4.82 13.08
CA GLU A 98 14.47 4.34 13.77
C GLU A 98 14.69 5.07 15.10
N ALA A 99 14.58 6.40 15.11
CA ALA A 99 14.69 7.20 16.31
C ALA A 99 13.60 6.84 17.34
N PHE A 100 12.37 6.60 16.86
CA PHE A 100 11.28 6.12 17.68
C PHE A 100 11.61 4.77 18.35
N CYS A 101 12.11 3.79 17.60
CA CYS A 101 12.55 2.50 18.17
C CYS A 101 13.63 2.67 19.25
N LEU A 102 14.61 3.55 19.02
CA LEU A 102 15.67 3.82 20.00
C LEU A 102 15.12 4.46 21.28
N ASN A 103 14.17 5.39 21.16
CA ASN A 103 13.48 6.00 22.30
C ASN A 103 12.66 4.96 23.07
N LEU A 104 11.93 4.08 22.38
CA LEU A 104 11.18 3.00 23.02
C LEU A 104 12.10 2.04 23.77
N LYS A 105 13.24 1.66 23.17
CA LYS A 105 14.23 0.81 23.85
C LYS A 105 14.73 1.45 25.15
N GLN A 106 15.00 2.75 25.15
CA GLN A 106 15.45 3.45 26.36
C GLN A 106 14.38 3.47 27.46
N ASN A 107 13.12 3.70 27.09
CA ASN A 107 12.02 3.85 28.04
C ASN A 107 11.46 2.51 28.55
N LEU A 108 11.37 1.50 27.68
CA LEU A 108 10.73 0.21 27.95
C LEU A 108 11.73 -0.92 28.20
N GLN A 109 13.03 -0.64 28.10
CA GLN A 109 14.13 -1.62 28.24
C GLN A 109 13.93 -2.88 27.38
N SER A 110 13.23 -2.72 26.26
CA SER A 110 12.82 -3.80 25.36
C SER A 110 13.46 -3.62 23.99
N GLU A 111 13.68 -4.73 23.30
CA GLU A 111 14.22 -4.72 21.94
C GLU A 111 13.11 -4.64 20.91
N PHE A 112 13.25 -3.64 20.04
CA PHE A 112 12.39 -3.37 18.91
C PHE A 112 13.14 -3.55 17.60
N ASP A 113 12.40 -3.98 16.60
CA ASP A 113 12.84 -4.18 15.24
C ASP A 113 11.67 -4.02 14.26
N PHE A 114 11.99 -3.78 12.99
CA PHE A 114 11.00 -3.74 11.92
C PHE A 114 11.64 -4.05 10.58
N PHE A 115 10.82 -4.57 9.66
CA PHE A 115 11.20 -4.73 8.25
C PHE A 115 10.43 -3.71 7.42
N TYR A 116 11.09 -3.19 6.39
CA TYR A 116 10.44 -2.29 5.46
C TYR A 116 10.89 -2.47 4.00
N LEU A 117 10.00 -2.09 3.10
CA LEU A 117 10.21 -2.11 1.66
C LEU A 117 9.45 -0.92 1.06
N SER A 118 9.96 -0.33 -0.03
CA SER A 118 9.23 0.69 -0.75
C SER A 118 9.36 0.54 -2.26
N ARG A 119 8.32 0.94 -2.99
CA ARG A 119 8.37 1.11 -4.45
C ARG A 119 7.72 2.43 -4.87
N ASN A 120 8.06 2.88 -6.06
CA ASN A 120 7.36 3.95 -6.75
C ASN A 120 6.55 3.34 -7.89
N LEU A 121 5.30 3.77 -8.03
CA LEU A 121 4.38 3.33 -9.06
C LEU A 121 3.80 4.54 -9.80
N ALA A 122 3.50 4.33 -11.08
CA ALA A 122 2.73 5.31 -11.83
C ALA A 122 1.29 5.33 -11.30
N SER A 123 0.77 6.52 -11.01
CA SER A 123 -0.64 6.71 -10.68
C SER A 123 -1.48 6.38 -11.91
N LYS A 124 -2.47 5.50 -11.71
CA LYS A 124 -3.44 5.09 -12.71
C LYS A 124 -4.72 5.89 -12.49
N ASP A 125 -5.32 6.35 -13.59
CA ASP A 125 -6.65 6.95 -13.54
C ASP A 125 -7.68 5.83 -13.39
N TRP A 126 -7.96 5.47 -12.14
CA TRP A 126 -8.92 4.43 -11.80
C TRP A 126 -10.35 4.78 -12.21
N LEU A 127 -10.69 6.07 -12.25
CA LEU A 127 -12.02 6.50 -12.67
C LEU A 127 -12.22 6.23 -14.16
N GLU A 128 -11.26 6.62 -15.00
CA GLU A 128 -11.33 6.32 -16.44
C GLU A 128 -11.20 4.82 -16.72
N ALA A 129 -10.32 4.11 -16.01
CA ALA A 129 -10.23 2.66 -16.14
C ALA A 129 -11.57 1.97 -15.79
N TYR A 130 -12.23 2.41 -14.71
CA TYR A 130 -13.55 1.92 -14.33
C TYR A 130 -14.60 2.24 -15.41
N LYS A 131 -14.67 3.49 -15.89
CA LYS A 131 -15.62 3.88 -16.96
C LYS A 131 -15.47 3.01 -18.20
N GLN A 132 -14.24 2.68 -18.60
CA GLN A 132 -13.94 1.82 -19.75
C GLN A 132 -14.29 0.36 -19.53
N ALA A 133 -14.25 -0.13 -18.28
CA ALA A 133 -14.55 -1.52 -17.94
C ALA A 133 -16.06 -1.81 -17.83
N ILE A 134 -16.90 -0.79 -17.63
CA ILE A 134 -18.34 -0.95 -17.51
C ILE A 134 -19.02 -0.91 -18.87
N LEU A 135 -19.59 -2.04 -19.28
CA LEU A 135 -20.38 -2.16 -20.50
C LEU A 135 -21.88 -2.02 -20.21
N PRO A 136 -22.65 -1.37 -21.10
CA PRO A 136 -24.11 -1.38 -21.04
C PRO A 136 -24.68 -2.80 -21.11
N VAL A 137 -25.80 -3.03 -20.43
CA VAL A 137 -26.48 -4.32 -20.40
C VAL A 137 -27.86 -4.18 -21.02
N GLN A 138 -28.17 -5.05 -21.98
CA GLN A 138 -29.51 -5.19 -22.54
C GLN A 138 -30.21 -6.40 -21.90
N CYS A 139 -31.34 -6.16 -21.25
CA CYS A 139 -32.19 -7.19 -20.66
C CYS A 139 -33.61 -7.07 -21.25
N ALA A 140 -33.96 -7.99 -22.15
CA ALA A 140 -35.16 -7.93 -22.97
C ALA A 140 -35.32 -6.55 -23.67
N LYS A 141 -36.31 -5.76 -23.25
CA LYS A 141 -36.63 -4.44 -23.82
C LYS A 141 -35.95 -3.28 -23.08
N PHE A 142 -35.25 -3.56 -21.99
CA PHE A 142 -34.57 -2.55 -21.19
C PHE A 142 -33.09 -2.49 -21.56
N TYR A 143 -32.61 -1.28 -21.82
CA TYR A 143 -31.20 -1.01 -22.01
C TYR A 143 -30.71 -0.20 -20.82
N ILE A 144 -29.93 -0.85 -19.95
CA ILE A 144 -29.36 -0.24 -18.75
C ILE A 144 -27.95 0.19 -19.11
N HIS A 145 -27.69 1.49 -19.08
CA HIS A 145 -26.39 2.04 -19.40
C HIS A 145 -25.99 3.12 -18.40
N PRO A 146 -24.71 3.27 -18.09
CA PRO A 146 -24.25 4.40 -17.32
C PRO A 146 -24.39 5.70 -18.13
N SER A 147 -24.47 6.83 -17.44
CA SER A 147 -24.68 8.16 -18.05
C SER A 147 -23.55 8.58 -19.00
N TRP A 148 -22.34 8.03 -18.83
CA TRP A 148 -21.19 8.25 -19.70
C TRP A 148 -21.18 7.35 -20.96
N HIS A 149 -22.14 6.43 -21.11
CA HIS A 149 -22.35 5.67 -22.35
C HIS A 149 -23.43 6.32 -23.21
N GLN A 150 -23.18 6.38 -24.52
CA GLN A 150 -24.17 6.86 -25.48
C GLN A 150 -25.43 5.98 -25.47
N LYS A 151 -26.59 6.63 -25.58
CA LYS A 151 -27.87 5.95 -25.75
C LYS A 151 -27.88 5.16 -27.07
N PRO A 152 -28.54 4.00 -27.14
CA PRO A 152 -28.65 3.27 -28.40
C PRO A 152 -29.42 4.12 -29.40
N SER A 153 -28.91 4.22 -30.63
CA SER A 153 -29.53 4.93 -31.75
C SER A 153 -30.91 4.40 -32.14
N HIS A 154 -31.31 3.22 -31.65
CA HIS A 154 -32.59 2.57 -31.94
C HIS A 154 -33.71 2.85 -30.91
N VAL A 155 -33.43 3.59 -29.83
CA VAL A 155 -34.48 4.02 -28.89
C VAL A 155 -35.10 5.31 -29.42
N VAL A 156 -36.18 5.17 -30.20
CA VAL A 156 -36.99 6.31 -30.64
C VAL A 156 -37.63 6.93 -29.40
N THR A 157 -37.14 8.10 -29.00
CA THR A 157 -37.85 8.97 -28.06
C THR A 157 -38.96 9.66 -28.84
N ASN A 158 -40.20 9.20 -28.67
CA ASN A 158 -41.35 10.02 -29.04
C ASN A 158 -41.44 11.12 -27.99
N ASP A 159 -41.01 12.34 -28.37
CA ASP A 159 -41.28 13.58 -27.63
C ASP A 159 -42.79 13.87 -27.57
#